data_AF-G9EIY9-F1
#
_entry.id   AF-G9EIY9-F1
#
_cell.length_a   1.000
_cell.length_b   1.000
_cell.length_c   1.000
_cell.angle_alpha   90.00
_cell.angle_beta   90.00
_cell.angle_gamma   90.00
#
_symmetry.space_group_name_H-M   'P 1'
#
loop_
_entity.id
_entity.type
_entity.pdbx_description
1 polymer ?
#
loop_
_entity_poly.entity_id
_entity_poly.type
_entity_poly.pdbx_seq_one_letter_code
_entity_poly.pdbx_strand_id
1 'polypeptide(L)' 'MNTKTIHLHKISKESLSPKEFVNLKAGDKANISYTEVVPPRLGQKDFGKITVHYKNPVYK' A
#
# COMPACT_ATOMS: atom_id res chain seq x y z
N MET A 1 9.47 -29.43 17.47
CA MET A 1 9.20 -27.99 17.65
C MET A 1 8.92 -27.40 16.28
N ASN A 2 7.73 -26.86 16.04
CA ASN A 2 7.34 -26.32 14.73
C ASN A 2 7.79 -24.86 14.66
N THR A 3 8.92 -24.58 14.01
CA THR A 3 9.41 -23.20 13.81
C THR A 3 8.54 -22.51 12.77
N LYS A 4 7.63 -21.64 13.22
CA LYS A 4 6.89 -20.74 12.33
C LYS A 4 7.83 -19.61 11.90
N THR A 5 8.39 -19.73 10.70
CA THR A 5 9.13 -18.64 10.06
C THR A 5 8.14 -17.57 9.60
N ILE A 6 8.34 -16.32 10.01
CA ILE A 6 7.56 -15.17 9.53
C ILE A 6 8.31 -14.58 8.34
N HIS A 7 7.69 -14.64 7.16
CA HIS A 7 8.20 -13.98 5.97
C HIS A 7 7.63 -12.56 5.91
N LEU A 8 8.52 -11.55 5.93
CA LEU A 8 8.15 -10.14 5.83
C LEU A 8 8.58 -9.60 4.47
N HIS A 9 7.66 -8.91 3.80
CA HIS A 9 7.93 -8.24 2.54
C HIS A 9 8.13 -6.75 2.76
N LYS A 10 9.25 -6.23 2.24
CA LYS A 10 9.56 -4.80 2.24
C LYS A 10 8.72 -4.10 1.16
N ILE A 11 7.85 -3.19 1.58
CA ILE A 11 6.92 -2.46 0.70
C ILE A 11 7.26 -0.97 0.76
N SER A 12 7.78 -0.43 -0.34
CA SER A 12 8.05 1.02 -0.46
C SER A 12 6.91 1.77 -1.14
N LYS A 13 6.12 1.06 -1.94
CA LYS A 13 4.88 1.54 -2.56
C LYS A 13 3.87 0.42 -2.65
N GLU A 14 2.59 0.75 -2.55
CA GLU A 14 1.51 -0.21 -2.78
C GLU A 14 0.29 0.47 -3.43
N SER A 15 -0.50 -0.33 -4.13
CA SER A 15 -1.76 0.12 -4.74
C SER A 15 -2.91 -0.38 -3.87
N LEU A 16 -3.72 0.54 -3.36
CA LEU A 16 -4.84 0.27 -2.47
C LEU A 16 -6.16 0.65 -3.11
N SER A 17 -7.21 -0.07 -2.79
CA SER A 17 -8.58 0.43 -2.97
C SER A 17 -8.85 1.61 -2.04
N PRO A 18 -9.87 2.45 -2.33
CA PRO A 18 -10.28 3.53 -1.42
C PRO A 18 -10.57 3.05 0.01
N LYS A 19 -11.19 1.87 0.15
CA LYS A 19 -11.49 1.28 1.45
C LYS A 19 -10.23 0.91 2.22
N GLU A 20 -9.24 0.31 1.56
CA GLU A 20 -7.96 -0.04 2.20
C GLU A 20 -7.18 1.21 2.60
N PHE A 21 -7.18 2.23 1.74
CA PHE A 21 -6.52 3.50 2.02
C PHE A 21 -7.08 4.20 3.27
N VAL A 22 -8.41 4.29 3.36
CA VAL A 22 -9.08 4.89 4.53
C VAL A 22 -8.82 4.08 5.80
N ASN A 23 -8.67 2.76 5.69
CA ASN A 23 -8.43 1.86 6.81
C ASN A 23 -6.94 1.63 7.13
N LEU A 24 -6.01 2.34 6.50
CA LEU A 24 -4.60 2.28 6.86
C LEU A 24 -4.40 2.61 8.35
N LYS A 25 -3.48 1.89 9.00
CA LYS A 25 -3.11 2.15 10.39
C LYS A 25 -2.57 3.58 10.52
N ALA A 26 -2.80 4.21 11.67
CA ALA A 26 -2.38 5.60 11.89
C ALA A 26 -0.88 5.82 11.67
N GLY A 27 -0.04 4.87 12.08
CA GLY A 27 1.41 4.92 11.84
C GLY A 27 1.77 4.87 10.35
N ASP A 28 1.12 4.00 9.58
CA ASP A 28 1.35 3.89 8.14
C ASP A 28 0.92 5.17 7.43
N LYS A 29 -0.22 5.76 7.82
CA LYS A 29 -0.70 7.06 7.31
C LYS A 29 0.30 8.19 7.54
N ALA A 30 0.89 8.29 8.74
CA ALA A 30 1.89 9.30 9.06
C ALA A 30 3.20 9.13 8.24
N ASN A 31 3.49 7.87 7.88
CA ASN A 31 4.64 7.48 7.06
C ASN A 31 4.40 7.65 5.55
N ILE A 32 3.22 8.09 5.10
CA ILE A 32 2.99 8.39 3.68
C ILE A 32 3.82 9.62 3.27
N SER A 33 4.54 9.50 2.16
CA SER A 33 5.23 10.60 1.50
C SER A 33 4.27 11.36 0.59
N TYR A 34 3.65 10.66 -0.35
CA TYR A 34 2.62 11.20 -1.23
C TYR A 34 1.73 10.07 -1.76
N THR A 35 0.62 10.44 -2.38
CA THR A 35 -0.35 9.52 -2.96
C THR A 35 -0.76 9.94 -4.36
N GLU A 36 -1.05 8.97 -5.21
CA GLU A 36 -1.51 9.19 -6.58
C GLU A 36 -2.78 8.39 -6.82
N VAL A 37 -3.79 8.99 -7.45
CA VAL A 37 -4.98 8.26 -7.89
C VAL A 37 -4.71 7.71 -9.29
N VAL A 38 -4.92 6.41 -9.48
CA VAL A 38 -4.70 5.75 -10.77
C VAL A 38 -5.80 6.20 -11.74
N PRO A 39 -5.45 6.90 -12.84
CA PRO A 39 -6.42 7.40 -13.80
C PRO A 39 -6.98 6.27 -14.67
N PRO A 40 -8.13 6.48 -15.34
CA PRO A 40 -8.73 5.44 -16.17
C PRO A 40 -7.88 5.27 -17.44
N ARG A 41 -7.51 4.04 -17.75
CA ARG A 41 -6.81 3.68 -19.00
C ARG A 41 -7.49 2.47 -19.62
N LEU A 42 -7.64 2.48 -20.94
CA LEU A 42 -8.22 1.35 -21.68
C LEU A 42 -7.43 0.07 -21.38
N GLY A 43 -8.14 -1.01 -21.04
CA GLY A 43 -7.55 -2.30 -20.69
C GLY A 43 -6.99 -2.42 -19.26
N GLN A 44 -7.02 -1.37 -18.44
CA GLN A 44 -6.55 -1.41 -17.06
C GLN A 44 -7.70 -1.54 -16.05
N LYS A 45 -7.62 -2.53 -15.15
CA LYS A 45 -8.64 -2.79 -14.11
C LYS A 45 -8.43 -2.00 -12.81
N ASP A 46 -7.28 -1.34 -12.68
CA ASP A 46 -6.84 -0.69 -11.43
C ASP A 46 -7.26 0.79 -11.33
N PHE A 47 -8.09 1.27 -12.24
CA PHE A 47 -8.65 2.62 -12.16
C PHE A 47 -9.32 2.88 -10.81
N GLY A 48 -9.11 4.07 -10.26
CA GLY A 48 -9.70 4.48 -8.98
C GLY A 48 -8.99 3.91 -7.75
N LYS A 49 -7.94 3.09 -7.93
CA LYS A 49 -7.02 2.75 -6.86
C LYS A 49 -6.13 3.94 -6.50
N ILE A 50 -5.63 3.91 -5.28
CA ILE A 50 -4.73 4.91 -4.72
C ILE A 50 -3.37 4.25 -4.57
N THR A 51 -2.37 4.76 -5.28
CA THR A 51 -0.98 4.37 -5.10
C THR A 51 -0.40 5.18 -3.95
N VAL A 52 0.08 4.49 -2.92
CA VAL A 52 0.69 5.09 -1.74
C VAL A 52 2.20 4.91 -1.82
N HIS A 53 2.93 6.01 -1.68
CA HIS A 53 4.39 6.02 -1.57
C HIS A 53 4.78 6.31 -0.13
N TYR A 54 5.54 5.43 0.49
CA TYR A 54 5.98 5.59 1.88
C TYR A 54 7.32 6.33 1.98
N LYS A 55 7.49 7.14 3.03
CA LYS A 55 8.76 7.79 3.37
C LYS A 55 9.79 6.74 3.73
N ASN A 56 9.41 5.81 4.61
CA ASN A 56 10.19 4.64 4.99
C ASN A 56 9.43 3.36 4.57
N PRO A 57 10.12 2.33 4.07
CA PRO A 57 9.46 1.07 3.70
C PRO A 57 8.73 0.44 4.88
N VAL A 58 7.53 -0.07 4.62
CA VAL A 58 6.74 -0.84 5.59
C VAL A 58 6.98 -2.33 5.37
N TYR A 59 6.92 -3.12 6.44
CA TYR A 59 7.08 -4.56 6.38
C TYR A 59 5.73 -5.20 6.70
N LYS A 60 5.22 -5.98 5.74
CA LYS A 60 3.95 -6.71 5.88
C LYS A 60 4.16 -8.19 5.67
#